data_AF-A0A013WS81-F1
#
_entry.id   AF-A0A013WS81-F1
#
_cell.length_a   1.000
_cell.length_b   1.000
_cell.length_c   1.000
_cell.angle_alpha   90.00
_cell.angle_beta   90.00
_cell.angle_gamma   90.00
#
_symmetry.space_group_name_H-M   'P 1'
#
loop_
_entity.id
_entity.type
_entity.pdbx_description
1 polymer ?
#
loop_
_entity_poly.entity_id
_entity_poly.type
_entity_poly.pdbx_seq_one_letter_code
_entity_poly.pdbx_strand_id
1 'polypeptide(L)'
;MPIAAWFAVTLSFRRFHLGLVAGFLALGMLLPLAPDYGSLLTLRALQGLLGGAMTPLLMTAALRFLPPSIKLHGLGLYSLTATFAPNLATWLASAWVDDLGDWRLVYWQIIPAGLLALWAVWWGLPQDPVRTERFREIDWLGFATGPLGLALLAIGLLEGERLDWLHSPAIAAALISGAALFATFLISEWFHHLPFIKLQLLERRNFWLAFIVFMSILIVLLAAVPTITTN
;
A
#
# COMPACT_ATOMS: atom_id res chain seq x y z
N MET A 1 5.57 -0.66 -1.34
CA MET A 1 6.21 -1.01 -0.04
C MET A 1 7.67 -0.54 0.08
N PRO A 2 8.61 -0.91 -0.82
CA PRO A 2 10.02 -0.54 -0.66
C PRO A 2 10.31 0.93 -1.03
N ILE A 3 9.65 1.41 -2.07
CA ILE A 3 9.73 2.78 -2.58
C ILE A 3 9.36 3.81 -1.49
N ALA A 4 8.24 3.61 -0.79
CA ALA A 4 7.79 4.52 0.26
C ALA A 4 8.78 4.62 1.44
N ALA A 5 9.39 3.50 1.84
CA ALA A 5 10.43 3.48 2.87
C ALA A 5 11.69 4.25 2.43
N TRP A 6 12.07 4.12 1.16
CA TRP A 6 13.18 4.89 0.58
C TRP A 6 12.89 6.39 0.60
N PHE A 7 11.71 6.82 0.14
CA PHE A 7 11.30 8.22 0.17
C PHE A 7 11.22 8.78 1.59
N ALA A 8 10.75 8.00 2.56
CA ALA A 8 10.70 8.39 3.96
C ALA A 8 12.09 8.72 4.54
N VAL A 9 13.14 8.02 4.10
CA VAL A 9 14.52 8.29 4.53
C VAL A 9 15.13 9.48 3.76
N THR A 10 14.72 9.69 2.51
CA THR A 10 15.26 10.75 1.63
C THR A 10 14.64 12.14 1.91
N LEU A 11 13.31 12.22 2.07
CA LEU A 11 12.54 13.47 2.15
C LEU A 11 12.32 14.01 3.58
N SER A 12 12.89 13.36 4.60
CA SER A 12 12.51 13.46 6.02
C SER A 12 11.25 12.67 6.36
N PHE A 13 11.39 11.76 7.33
CA PHE A 13 10.37 10.80 7.71
C PHE A 13 9.05 11.49 8.11
N ARG A 14 9.15 12.55 8.90
CA ARG A 14 7.99 13.34 9.34
C ARG A 14 7.28 14.05 8.20
N ARG A 15 8.02 14.75 7.33
CA ARG A 15 7.45 15.54 6.23
C ARG A 15 6.77 14.64 5.21
N PHE A 16 7.39 13.51 4.90
CA PHE A 16 6.82 12.53 3.98
C PHE A 16 5.55 11.90 4.56
N HIS A 17 5.54 11.53 5.85
CA HIS A 17 4.34 10.99 6.50
C HIS A 17 3.20 12.02 6.54
N LEU A 18 3.48 13.26 6.94
CA LEU A 18 2.49 14.35 6.93
C LEU A 18 1.94 14.61 5.52
N GLY A 19 2.79 14.63 4.50
CA GLY A 19 2.39 14.84 3.11
C GLY A 19 1.46 13.72 2.61
N LEU A 20 1.74 12.46 2.94
CA LEU A 20 0.86 11.35 2.60
C LEU A 20 -0.49 11.48 3.29
N VAL A 21 -0.52 11.78 4.60
CA VAL A 21 -1.78 11.89 5.37
C VAL A 21 -2.61 13.07 4.87
N ALA A 22 -1.97 14.23 4.66
CA ALA A 22 -2.63 15.40 4.12
C ALA A 22 -3.18 15.16 2.70
N GLY A 23 -2.42 14.51 1.82
CA GLY A 23 -2.87 14.17 0.48
C GLY A 23 -4.03 13.17 0.49
N PHE A 24 -3.98 12.16 1.38
CA PHE A 24 -5.05 11.17 1.53
C PHE A 24 -6.35 11.81 2.01
N LEU A 25 -6.24 12.75 2.96
CA LEU A 25 -7.36 13.56 3.45
C LEU A 25 -7.93 14.48 2.37
N ALA A 26 -7.07 15.19 1.64
CA ALA A 26 -7.49 16.09 0.57
C ALA A 26 -8.27 15.33 -0.52
N LEU A 27 -7.77 14.18 -0.96
CA LEU A 27 -8.48 13.32 -1.90
C LEU A 27 -9.78 12.76 -1.30
N GLY A 28 -9.77 12.42 -0.01
CA GLY A 28 -10.96 12.00 0.73
C GLY A 28 -12.07 13.05 0.79
N MET A 29 -11.70 14.33 0.86
CA MET A 29 -12.65 15.45 0.78
C MET A 29 -13.19 15.68 -0.63
N LEU A 30 -12.38 15.39 -1.66
CA LEU A 30 -12.75 15.55 -3.06
C LEU A 30 -13.64 14.41 -3.58
N LEU A 31 -13.48 13.18 -3.06
CA LEU A 31 -14.24 12.00 -3.45
C LEU A 31 -15.78 12.17 -3.37
N PRO A 32 -16.36 12.70 -2.27
CA PRO A 32 -17.79 13.01 -2.22
C PRO A 32 -18.23 13.95 -3.33
N LEU A 33 -17.37 14.87 -3.75
CA LEU A 33 -17.68 15.94 -4.70
C LEU A 33 -17.47 15.51 -6.16
N ALA A 34 -17.11 14.24 -6.40
CA ALA A 34 -16.87 13.71 -7.73
C ALA A 34 -18.13 13.85 -8.62
N PRO A 35 -18.04 14.53 -9.78
CA PRO A 35 -19.20 14.77 -10.65
C PRO A 35 -19.60 13.53 -11.46
N ASP A 36 -18.64 12.65 -11.76
CA ASP A 36 -18.84 11.46 -12.58
C ASP A 36 -18.07 10.25 -12.05
N TYR A 37 -18.45 9.05 -12.49
CA TYR A 37 -17.82 7.80 -12.05
C TYR A 37 -16.33 7.71 -12.40
N GLY A 38 -15.90 8.25 -13.55
CA GLY A 38 -14.50 8.22 -13.97
C GLY A 38 -13.61 9.08 -13.07
N SER A 39 -14.09 10.26 -12.68
CA SER A 39 -13.44 11.13 -11.71
C SER A 39 -13.34 10.47 -10.32
N LEU A 40 -14.41 9.81 -9.88
CA LEU A 40 -14.43 9.06 -8.60
C LEU A 40 -13.37 7.95 -8.61
N LEU A 41 -13.33 7.15 -9.68
CA LEU A 41 -12.36 6.06 -9.81
C LEU A 41 -10.91 6.58 -9.82
N THR A 42 -10.67 7.69 -10.51
CA THR A 42 -9.34 8.32 -10.59
C THR A 42 -8.89 8.84 -9.23
N LEU A 43 -9.76 9.58 -8.52
CA LEU A 43 -9.49 10.05 -7.16
C LEU A 43 -9.25 8.89 -6.20
N ARG A 44 -10.00 7.79 -6.35
CA ARG A 44 -9.86 6.59 -5.53
C ARG A 44 -8.54 5.87 -5.78
N ALA A 45 -8.12 5.77 -7.04
CA ALA A 45 -6.82 5.21 -7.41
C ALA A 45 -5.67 6.03 -6.80
N LEU A 46 -5.72 7.37 -6.94
CA LEU A 46 -4.74 8.27 -6.34
C LEU A 46 -4.70 8.17 -4.81
N GLN A 47 -5.88 8.10 -4.17
CA GLN A 47 -5.97 7.96 -2.72
C GLN A 47 -5.39 6.60 -2.26
N GLY A 48 -5.65 5.53 -3.01
CA GLY A 48 -5.08 4.21 -2.77
C GLY A 48 -3.55 4.19 -2.85
N LEU A 49 -2.96 4.92 -3.80
CA LEU A 49 -1.50 5.06 -3.91
C LEU A 49 -0.89 5.70 -2.67
N LEU A 50 -1.51 6.77 -2.14
CA LEU A 50 -1.06 7.42 -0.90
C LEU A 50 -1.21 6.50 0.31
N GLY A 51 -2.36 5.81 0.43
CA GLY A 51 -2.62 4.85 1.51
C GLY A 51 -1.64 3.68 1.53
N GLY A 52 -1.32 3.12 0.35
CA GLY A 52 -0.34 2.04 0.22
C GLY A 52 1.08 2.43 0.65
N ALA A 53 1.44 3.72 0.55
CA ALA A 53 2.72 4.20 1.06
C ALA A 53 2.75 4.34 2.59
N MET A 54 1.60 4.51 3.26
CA MET A 54 1.52 4.71 4.71
C MET A 54 1.79 3.44 5.52
N THR A 55 1.31 2.28 5.08
CA THR A 55 1.48 0.99 5.78
C THR A 55 2.94 0.68 6.16
N PRO A 56 3.92 0.73 5.25
CA PRO A 56 5.33 0.44 5.59
C PRO A 56 5.96 1.55 6.44
N LEU A 57 5.47 2.79 6.30
CA LEU A 57 5.87 3.94 7.12
C LEU A 57 5.46 3.75 8.58
N LEU A 58 4.23 3.30 8.84
CA LEU A 58 3.76 2.97 10.18
C LEU A 58 4.63 1.89 10.83
N MET A 59 4.90 0.80 10.10
CA MET A 59 5.80 -0.27 10.58
C MET A 59 7.21 0.25 10.88
N THR A 60 7.77 1.07 9.97
CA THR A 60 9.10 1.67 10.14
C THR A 60 9.14 2.62 11.32
N ALA A 61 8.10 3.44 11.50
CA ALA A 61 7.99 4.36 12.64
C ALA A 61 8.00 3.59 13.95
N ALA A 62 7.22 2.51 14.02
CA ALA A 62 7.12 1.68 15.20
C ALA A 62 8.49 1.07 15.58
N LEU A 63 9.22 0.54 14.60
CA LEU A 63 10.53 -0.08 14.84
C LEU A 63 11.64 0.93 15.14
N ARG A 64 11.56 2.15 14.58
CA ARG A 64 12.60 3.18 14.67
C ARG A 64 12.48 4.06 15.91
N PHE A 65 11.26 4.44 16.31
CA PHE A 65 11.05 5.44 17.36
C PHE A 65 10.60 4.86 18.70
N LEU A 66 10.04 3.64 18.77
CA LEU A 66 9.71 3.04 20.05
C LEU A 66 10.96 2.44 20.74
N PRO A 67 11.12 2.61 22.07
CA PRO A 67 12.15 1.93 22.84
C PRO A 67 11.95 0.41 22.84
N PRO A 68 13.03 -0.39 22.95
CA PRO A 68 12.98 -1.85 22.82
C PRO A 68 11.94 -2.55 23.70
N SER A 69 11.71 -2.04 24.91
CA SER A 69 10.75 -2.59 25.88
C SER A 69 9.30 -2.53 25.39
N ILE A 70 8.93 -1.53 24.59
CA ILE A 70 7.55 -1.34 24.12
C ILE A 70 7.40 -1.58 22.61
N LYS A 71 8.47 -1.93 21.88
CA LYS A 71 8.39 -2.24 20.44
C LYS A 71 7.38 -3.34 20.15
N LEU A 72 7.33 -4.40 20.96
CA LEU A 72 6.37 -5.49 20.78
C LEU A 72 4.93 -5.01 20.95
N HIS A 73 4.67 -4.12 21.93
CA HIS A 73 3.35 -3.51 22.11
C HIS A 73 2.97 -2.61 20.94
N GLY A 74 3.92 -1.82 20.41
CA GLY A 74 3.69 -1.00 19.21
C GLY A 74 3.38 -1.84 17.96
N LEU A 75 4.10 -2.94 17.76
CA LEU A 75 3.82 -3.91 16.70
C LEU A 75 2.46 -4.61 16.90
N GLY A 76 2.12 -4.94 18.15
CA GLY A 76 0.81 -5.47 18.50
C GLY A 76 -0.32 -4.50 18.16
N LEU A 77 -0.15 -3.21 18.46
CA LEU A 77 -1.12 -2.16 18.12
C LEU A 77 -1.25 -1.96 16.60
N TYR A 78 -0.14 -2.05 15.87
CA TYR A 78 -0.16 -2.07 14.40
C TYR A 78 -0.99 -3.25 13.86
N SER A 79 -0.76 -4.47 14.37
CA SER A 79 -1.53 -5.65 13.98
C SER A 79 -3.02 -5.52 14.32
N LEU A 80 -3.34 -4.99 15.50
CA LEU A 80 -4.72 -4.68 15.87
C LEU A 80 -5.35 -3.71 14.88
N THR A 81 -4.64 -2.67 14.45
CA THR A 81 -5.15 -1.73 13.45
C THR A 81 -5.43 -2.43 12.11
N ALA A 82 -4.55 -3.34 11.68
CA ALA A 82 -4.70 -4.08 10.43
C ALA A 82 -5.95 -4.99 10.41
N THR A 83 -6.35 -5.54 11.56
CA THR A 83 -7.55 -6.40 11.66
C THR A 83 -8.79 -5.63 12.06
N PHE A 84 -8.69 -4.69 13.00
CA PHE A 84 -9.83 -3.95 13.55
C PHE A 84 -10.33 -2.87 12.59
N ALA A 85 -9.42 -2.13 11.93
CA ALA A 85 -9.82 -1.01 11.09
C ALA A 85 -10.73 -1.42 9.91
N PRO A 86 -10.46 -2.51 9.16
CA PRO A 86 -11.38 -2.97 8.11
C PRO A 86 -12.76 -3.36 8.64
N ASN A 87 -12.82 -4.06 9.78
CA ASN A 87 -14.09 -4.47 10.38
C ASN A 87 -14.93 -3.26 10.81
N LEU A 88 -14.31 -2.30 11.51
CA LEU A 88 -14.97 -1.07 11.92
C LEU A 88 -15.39 -0.23 10.71
N ALA A 89 -14.55 -0.15 9.68
CA ALA A 89 -14.86 0.58 8.46
C ALA A 89 -16.06 -0.01 7.72
N THR A 90 -16.18 -1.34 7.62
CA THR A 90 -17.33 -2.02 6.99
C THR A 90 -18.62 -1.79 7.79
N TRP A 91 -18.56 -1.91 9.12
CA TRP A 91 -19.73 -1.65 9.97
C TRP A 91 -20.21 -0.20 9.86
N LEU A 92 -19.29 0.77 9.96
CA LEU A 92 -19.61 2.18 9.78
C LEU A 92 -20.17 2.44 8.39
N ALA A 93 -19.53 1.91 7.34
CA ALA A 93 -19.99 2.09 5.97
C ALA A 93 -21.42 1.58 5.76
N SER A 94 -21.77 0.41 6.32
CA SER A 94 -23.14 -0.11 6.32
C SER A 94 -24.09 0.83 7.06
N ALA A 95 -23.76 1.29 8.27
CA ALA A 95 -24.60 2.25 9.00
C ALA A 95 -24.85 3.56 8.22
N TRP A 96 -23.82 4.12 7.57
CA TRP A 96 -23.97 5.36 6.80
C TRP A 96 -24.80 5.19 5.52
N VAL A 97 -24.62 4.06 4.82
CA VAL A 97 -25.29 3.78 3.55
C VAL A 97 -26.72 3.27 3.78
N ASP A 98 -26.91 2.34 4.71
CA ASP A 98 -28.17 1.65 4.92
C ASP A 98 -29.12 2.44 5.83
N ASP A 99 -28.62 3.06 6.91
CA ASP A 99 -29.49 3.79 7.86
C ASP A 99 -29.74 5.24 7.44
N LEU A 100 -28.71 5.93 6.92
CA LEU A 100 -28.76 7.36 6.59
C LEU A 100 -28.93 7.65 5.08
N GLY A 101 -28.75 6.64 4.23
CA GLY A 101 -28.97 6.74 2.78
C GLY A 101 -27.94 7.59 2.03
N ASP A 102 -26.86 8.04 2.67
CA ASP A 102 -25.84 8.90 2.05
C ASP A 102 -24.45 8.25 2.06
N TRP A 103 -24.07 7.68 0.91
CA TRP A 103 -22.76 7.06 0.69
C TRP A 103 -21.59 8.04 0.87
N ARG A 104 -21.82 9.35 0.75
CA ARG A 104 -20.77 10.37 0.88
C ARG A 104 -20.20 10.41 2.30
N LEU A 105 -21.00 10.05 3.30
CA LEU A 105 -20.60 10.05 4.72
C LEU A 105 -19.45 9.07 4.99
N VAL A 106 -19.33 8.00 4.20
CA VAL A 106 -18.20 7.04 4.26
C VAL A 106 -16.84 7.71 4.00
N TYR A 107 -16.84 8.82 3.25
CA TYR A 107 -15.63 9.60 2.99
C TYR A 107 -15.44 10.72 4.03
N TRP A 108 -16.54 11.34 4.49
CA TRP A 108 -16.47 12.39 5.52
C TRP A 108 -15.96 11.86 6.88
N GLN A 109 -16.30 10.62 7.26
CA GLN A 109 -15.84 10.02 8.53
C GLN A 109 -14.31 9.88 8.65
N ILE A 110 -13.60 9.84 7.52
CA ILE A 110 -12.14 9.68 7.48
C ILE A 110 -11.47 10.97 7.95
N ILE A 111 -12.13 12.12 7.79
CA ILE A 111 -11.54 13.44 8.05
C ILE A 111 -11.19 13.65 9.52
N PRO A 112 -12.11 13.43 10.50
CA PRO A 112 -11.75 13.53 11.92
C PRO A 112 -10.58 12.62 12.31
N ALA A 113 -10.61 11.36 11.87
CA ALA A 113 -9.56 10.38 12.17
C ALA A 113 -8.22 10.78 11.55
N GLY A 114 -8.22 11.24 10.29
CA GLY A 114 -7.00 11.68 9.62
C GLY A 114 -6.45 12.99 10.19
N LEU A 115 -7.28 13.93 10.64
CA LEU A 115 -6.83 15.14 11.34
C LEU A 115 -6.14 14.79 12.67
N LEU A 116 -6.71 13.86 13.43
CA LEU A 116 -6.07 13.32 14.63
C LEU A 116 -4.74 12.64 14.30
N ALA A 117 -4.68 11.84 13.23
CA ALA A 117 -3.45 11.21 12.77
C ALA A 117 -2.39 12.25 12.36
N LEU A 118 -2.80 13.30 11.63
CA LEU A 118 -1.92 14.39 11.21
C LEU A 118 -1.33 15.12 12.43
N TRP A 119 -2.17 15.40 13.43
CA TRP A 119 -1.74 16.01 14.69
C TRP A 119 -0.79 15.09 15.48
N ALA A 120 -1.10 13.81 15.60
CA ALA A 120 -0.26 12.83 16.29
C ALA A 120 1.11 12.65 15.62
N VAL A 121 1.16 12.63 14.28
CA VAL A 121 2.41 12.56 13.50
C VAL A 121 3.23 13.84 13.68
N TRP A 122 2.57 15.00 13.66
CA TRP A 122 3.23 16.29 13.84
C TRP A 122 3.87 16.43 15.22
N TRP A 123 3.16 16.00 16.27
CA TRP A 123 3.60 16.09 17.66
C TRP A 123 4.58 14.96 18.06
N GLY A 124 4.33 13.73 17.62
CA GLY A 124 5.04 12.55 18.09
C GLY A 124 6.34 12.21 17.34
N LEU A 125 6.53 12.68 16.10
CA LEU A 125 7.71 12.36 15.31
C LEU A 125 8.74 13.50 15.33
N PRO A 126 10.02 13.21 15.64
CA PRO A 126 11.09 14.19 15.54
C PRO A 126 11.36 14.56 14.07
N GLN A 127 11.78 15.80 13.83
CA GLN A 127 12.10 16.27 12.48
C GLN A 127 13.50 15.81 12.07
N ASP A 128 13.58 14.83 11.18
CA ASP A 128 14.83 14.41 10.54
C ASP A 128 15.30 15.43 9.47
N PRO A 129 16.61 15.63 9.26
CA PRO A 129 17.13 16.44 8.17
C PRO A 129 16.82 15.80 6.81
N VAL A 130 16.49 16.63 5.81
CA VAL A 130 16.23 16.20 4.44
C VAL A 130 17.55 15.86 3.75
N ARG A 131 17.65 14.69 3.12
CA ARG A 131 18.85 14.26 2.38
C ARG A 131 18.55 14.23 0.89
N THR A 132 18.42 15.40 0.28
CA THR A 132 18.05 15.55 -1.13
C THR A 132 19.07 14.96 -2.10
N GLU A 133 20.31 14.74 -1.67
CA GLU A 133 21.39 14.16 -2.49
C GLU A 133 21.03 12.77 -3.04
N ARG A 134 20.25 11.98 -2.29
CA ARG A 134 19.80 10.64 -2.71
C ARG A 134 18.85 10.64 -3.92
N PHE A 135 18.21 11.78 -4.24
CA PHE A 135 17.38 11.87 -5.45
C PHE A 135 18.16 11.66 -6.74
N ARG A 136 19.47 11.95 -6.74
CA ARG A 136 20.33 11.76 -7.92
C ARG A 136 20.64 10.29 -8.20
N GLU A 137 20.49 9.43 -7.21
CA GLU A 137 20.85 8.01 -7.28
C GLU A 137 19.63 7.10 -7.48
N ILE A 138 18.44 7.71 -7.62
CA ILE A 138 17.17 6.98 -7.69
C ILE A 138 17.07 6.18 -8.99
N ASP A 139 16.63 4.93 -8.88
CA ASP A 139 16.30 4.12 -10.06
C ASP A 139 14.93 4.55 -10.61
N TRP A 140 14.92 5.55 -11.49
CA TRP A 140 13.70 6.02 -12.14
C TRP A 140 13.03 4.94 -13.00
N LEU A 141 13.83 4.05 -13.57
CA LEU A 141 13.35 2.98 -14.44
C LEU A 141 12.65 1.92 -13.60
N GLY A 142 13.27 1.46 -12.51
CA GLY A 142 12.66 0.56 -11.54
C GLY A 142 11.43 1.18 -10.86
N PHE A 143 11.50 2.47 -10.53
CA PHE A 143 10.39 3.21 -9.91
C PHE A 143 9.14 3.27 -10.79
N ALA A 144 9.28 3.46 -12.11
CA ALA A 144 8.15 3.52 -13.03
C ALA A 144 7.66 2.11 -13.42
N THR A 145 8.58 1.20 -13.76
CA THR A 145 8.22 -0.12 -14.29
C THR A 145 7.66 -1.06 -13.22
N GLY A 146 8.14 -0.98 -11.97
CA GLY A 146 7.72 -1.87 -10.89
C GLY A 146 6.23 -1.78 -10.52
N PRO A 147 5.75 -0.60 -10.07
CA PRO A 147 4.34 -0.41 -9.73
C PRO A 147 3.40 -0.63 -10.91
N LEU A 148 3.77 -0.19 -12.11
CA LEU A 148 2.97 -0.38 -13.33
C LEU A 148 2.88 -1.86 -13.72
N GLY A 149 4.00 -2.58 -13.71
CA GLY A 149 4.03 -4.02 -14.00
C GLY A 149 3.19 -4.81 -13.01
N LEU A 150 3.35 -4.53 -11.71
CA LEU A 150 2.53 -5.15 -10.66
C LEU A 150 1.04 -4.82 -10.80
N ALA A 151 0.68 -3.57 -11.14
CA ALA A 151 -0.72 -3.19 -11.32
C ALA A 151 -1.35 -3.93 -12.51
N LEU A 152 -0.65 -4.03 -13.64
CA LEU A 152 -1.15 -4.75 -14.83
C LEU A 152 -1.28 -6.26 -14.58
N LEU A 153 -0.31 -6.86 -13.89
CA LEU A 153 -0.40 -8.25 -13.46
C LEU A 153 -1.57 -8.48 -12.50
N ALA A 154 -1.77 -7.59 -11.52
CA ALA A 154 -2.89 -7.68 -10.60
C ALA A 154 -4.23 -7.55 -11.32
N ILE A 155 -4.37 -6.61 -12.26
CA ILE A 155 -5.58 -6.47 -13.09
C ILE A 155 -5.82 -7.75 -13.91
N GLY A 156 -4.78 -8.28 -14.56
CA GLY A 156 -4.89 -9.50 -15.36
C GLY A 156 -5.34 -10.72 -14.56
N LEU A 157 -4.87 -10.85 -13.31
CA LEU A 157 -5.24 -11.95 -12.42
C LEU A 157 -6.61 -11.78 -11.78
N LEU A 158 -6.98 -10.55 -11.38
CA LEU A 158 -8.25 -10.26 -10.71
C LEU A 158 -9.43 -10.26 -11.69
N GLU A 159 -9.24 -9.72 -12.89
CA GLU A 159 -10.29 -9.61 -13.91
C GLU A 159 -10.24 -10.77 -14.91
N GLY A 160 -9.27 -11.69 -14.77
CA GLY A 160 -9.05 -12.79 -15.69
C GLY A 160 -10.28 -13.68 -15.84
N GLU A 161 -10.87 -14.13 -14.74
CA GLU A 161 -12.08 -14.96 -14.79
C GLU A 161 -13.27 -14.22 -15.42
N ARG A 162 -13.47 -12.95 -15.07
CA ARG A 162 -14.59 -12.14 -15.58
C ARG A 162 -14.49 -11.84 -17.08
N LEU A 163 -13.27 -11.77 -17.62
CA LEU A 163 -12.98 -11.40 -19.00
C LEU A 163 -12.44 -12.57 -19.84
N ASP A 164 -12.77 -13.81 -19.49
CA ASP A 164 -12.39 -15.04 -20.24
C ASP A 164 -10.87 -15.23 -20.43
N TRP A 165 -10.08 -14.76 -19.48
CA TRP A 165 -8.62 -14.93 -19.40
C TRP A 165 -7.92 -14.52 -20.70
N LEU A 166 -7.21 -15.45 -21.33
CA LEU A 166 -6.40 -15.22 -22.53
C LEU A 166 -7.23 -15.03 -23.80
N HIS A 167 -8.54 -15.29 -23.75
CA HIS A 167 -9.43 -14.98 -24.88
C HIS A 167 -9.70 -13.48 -24.99
N SER A 168 -9.61 -12.72 -23.89
CA SER A 168 -9.67 -11.27 -23.96
C SER A 168 -8.31 -10.69 -24.36
N PRO A 169 -8.24 -9.95 -25.48
CA PRO A 169 -7.00 -9.30 -25.90
C PRO A 169 -6.50 -8.28 -24.87
N ALA A 170 -7.41 -7.68 -24.08
CA ALA A 170 -7.06 -6.74 -23.02
C ALA A 170 -6.34 -7.44 -21.85
N ILE A 171 -6.83 -8.60 -21.41
CA ILE A 171 -6.20 -9.37 -20.33
C ILE A 171 -4.88 -9.97 -20.80
N ALA A 172 -4.84 -10.53 -22.01
CA ALA A 172 -3.59 -11.04 -22.59
C ALA A 172 -2.53 -9.93 -22.70
N ALA A 173 -2.91 -8.75 -23.18
CA ALA A 173 -2.01 -7.59 -23.24
C ALA A 173 -1.56 -7.14 -21.85
N ALA A 174 -2.46 -7.09 -20.86
CA ALA A 174 -2.13 -6.72 -19.48
C ALA A 174 -1.15 -7.70 -18.84
N LEU A 175 -1.35 -9.01 -19.02
CA LEU A 175 -0.44 -10.04 -18.48
C LEU A 175 0.93 -10.01 -19.15
N ILE A 176 0.97 -9.89 -20.49
CA ILE A 176 2.24 -9.86 -21.23
C ILE A 176 3.02 -8.58 -20.93
N SER A 177 2.38 -7.41 -21.04
CA SER A 177 3.02 -6.13 -20.75
C SER A 177 3.37 -5.99 -19.27
N GLY A 178 2.51 -6.46 -18.37
CA GLY A 178 2.76 -6.50 -16.93
C GLY A 178 3.97 -7.38 -16.59
N ALA A 179 4.06 -8.58 -17.18
CA ALA A 179 5.21 -9.46 -17.00
C ALA A 179 6.51 -8.86 -17.56
N ALA A 180 6.45 -8.21 -18.73
CA ALA A 180 7.61 -7.54 -19.32
C ALA A 180 8.10 -6.37 -18.46
N LEU A 181 7.20 -5.50 -18.00
CA LEU A 181 7.52 -4.38 -17.11
C LEU A 181 8.06 -4.87 -15.77
N PHE A 182 7.46 -5.92 -15.20
CA PHE A 182 7.91 -6.49 -13.95
C PHE A 182 9.28 -7.18 -14.08
N ALA A 183 9.54 -7.88 -15.19
CA ALA A 183 10.87 -8.42 -15.48
C ALA A 183 11.91 -7.30 -15.65
N THR A 184 11.54 -6.22 -16.33
CA THR A 184 12.39 -5.03 -16.47
C THR A 184 12.72 -4.41 -15.11
N PHE A 185 11.74 -4.31 -14.21
CA PHE A 185 11.93 -3.86 -12.83
C PHE A 185 12.92 -4.77 -12.08
N LEU A 186 12.77 -6.09 -12.17
CA LEU A 186 13.67 -7.04 -11.50
C LEU A 186 15.11 -6.93 -12.03
N ILE A 187 15.29 -6.77 -13.34
CA ILE A 187 16.60 -6.59 -13.96
C ILE A 187 17.22 -5.28 -13.49
N SER A 188 16.46 -4.18 -13.54
CA SER A 188 16.91 -2.85 -13.09
C SER A 188 17.38 -2.91 -11.64
N GLU A 189 16.57 -3.48 -10.75
CA GLU A 189 16.90 -3.69 -9.34
C GLU A 189 18.12 -4.59 -9.11
N TRP A 190 18.36 -5.56 -9.97
CA TRP A 190 19.52 -6.46 -9.82
C TRP A 190 20.85 -5.75 -10.11
N PHE A 191 20.85 -4.81 -11.07
CA PHE A 191 22.07 -4.14 -11.53
C PHE A 191 22.26 -2.72 -10.97
N HIS A 192 21.24 -2.12 -10.36
CA HIS A 192 21.34 -0.77 -9.82
C HIS A 192 22.18 -0.72 -8.53
N HIS A 193 22.94 0.36 -8.34
CA HIS A 193 23.84 0.51 -7.18
C HIS A 193 23.09 0.78 -5.86
N LEU A 194 21.87 1.32 -5.94
CA LEU A 194 20.98 1.57 -4.81
C LEU A 194 19.60 0.96 -5.06
N PRO A 195 19.49 -0.38 -5.00
CA PRO A 195 18.24 -1.08 -5.26
C PRO A 195 17.20 -0.74 -4.18
N PHE A 196 15.94 -0.53 -4.59
CA PHE A 196 14.81 -0.40 -3.67
C PHE A 196 14.53 -1.73 -2.94
N ILE A 197 14.81 -2.85 -3.59
CA ILE A 197 14.69 -4.23 -3.07
C ILE A 197 16.04 -4.90 -3.25
N LYS A 198 16.72 -5.21 -2.14
CA LYS A 198 17.95 -6.03 -2.18
C LYS A 198 17.62 -7.48 -2.53
N LEU A 199 17.44 -7.78 -3.82
CA LEU A 199 17.14 -9.13 -4.34
C LEU A 199 18.21 -10.16 -3.97
N GLN A 200 19.44 -9.70 -3.73
CA GLN A 200 20.56 -10.49 -3.19
C GLN A 200 20.24 -11.16 -1.83
N LEU A 201 19.23 -10.70 -1.10
CA LEU A 201 18.76 -11.38 0.12
C LEU A 201 18.14 -12.76 -0.17
N LEU A 202 17.59 -12.98 -1.37
CA LEU A 202 17.05 -14.27 -1.81
C LEU A 202 18.12 -15.34 -1.95
N GLU A 203 19.38 -14.96 -2.16
CA GLU A 203 20.52 -15.88 -2.21
C GLU A 203 20.78 -16.55 -0.84
N ARG A 204 20.30 -15.94 0.26
CA ARG A 204 20.41 -16.54 1.59
C ARG A 204 19.37 -17.64 1.74
N ARG A 205 19.84 -18.88 1.95
CA ARG A 205 18.99 -20.07 2.17
C ARG A 205 17.86 -19.85 3.17
N ASN A 206 18.16 -19.25 4.33
CA ASN A 206 17.16 -19.01 5.37
C ASN A 206 16.06 -18.04 4.92
N PHE A 207 16.39 -17.08 4.05
CA PHE A 207 15.44 -16.11 3.54
C PHE A 207 14.49 -16.74 2.51
N TRP A 208 15.02 -17.50 1.55
CA TRP A 208 14.18 -18.21 0.58
C TRP A 208 13.28 -19.26 1.23
N LEU A 209 13.78 -20.01 2.22
CA LEU A 209 12.97 -20.96 2.98
C LEU A 209 11.85 -20.25 3.76
N ALA A 210 12.16 -19.15 4.46
CA ALA A 210 11.14 -18.37 5.16
C ALA A 210 10.09 -17.80 4.20
N PHE A 211 10.52 -17.36 3.01
CA PHE A 211 9.63 -16.86 1.98
C PHE A 211 8.69 -17.93 1.44
N ILE A 212 9.19 -19.14 1.14
CA ILE A 212 8.35 -20.28 0.74
C ILE A 212 7.35 -20.60 1.85
N VAL A 213 7.80 -20.74 3.10
CA VAL A 213 6.91 -21.08 4.22
C VAL A 213 5.81 -20.03 4.37
N PHE A 214 6.15 -18.75 4.27
CA PHE A 214 5.19 -17.66 4.33
C PHE A 214 4.17 -17.72 3.18
N MET A 215 4.62 -17.95 1.95
CA MET A 215 3.74 -18.12 0.78
C MET A 215 2.82 -19.34 0.92
N SER A 216 3.34 -20.48 1.39
CA SER A 216 2.56 -21.69 1.62
C SER A 216 1.47 -21.45 2.66
N ILE A 217 1.80 -20.81 3.79
CA ILE A 217 0.83 -20.45 4.82
C ILE A 217 -0.25 -19.52 4.24
N LEU A 218 0.15 -18.52 3.45
CA LEU A 218 -0.78 -17.59 2.83
C LEU A 218 -1.76 -18.28 1.87
N ILE A 219 -1.26 -19.18 1.02
CA ILE A 219 -2.09 -19.97 0.10
C ILE A 219 -3.10 -20.83 0.86
N VAL A 220 -2.65 -21.53 1.92
CA VAL A 220 -3.52 -22.37 2.74
C VAL A 220 -4.61 -21.54 3.44
N LEU A 221 -4.24 -20.39 4.01
CA LEU A 221 -5.19 -19.47 4.64
C LEU A 221 -6.25 -18.98 3.66
N LEU A 222 -5.84 -18.51 2.48
CA LEU A 222 -6.76 -18.03 1.44
C LEU A 222 -7.65 -19.15 0.89
N ALA A 223 -7.12 -20.36 0.71
CA ALA A 223 -7.89 -21.51 0.27
C ALA A 223 -8.90 -22.00 1.32
N ALA A 224 -8.69 -21.69 2.60
CA ALA A 224 -9.59 -22.08 3.69
C ALA A 224 -10.77 -21.11 3.91
N VAL A 225 -10.72 -19.87 3.37
CA VAL A 225 -11.80 -18.89 3.52
C VAL A 225 -13.10 -19.28 2.79
N PRO A 226 -13.08 -19.80 1.53
CA PRO A 226 -14.30 -20.15 0.81
C PRO A 226 -15.13 -21.26 1.47
N THR A 227 -14.49 -22.14 2.25
CA THR A 227 -15.15 -23.30 2.89
C THR A 227 -16.02 -22.94 4.09
N ILE A 228 -15.93 -21.71 4.59
CA ILE A 228 -16.66 -21.28 5.80
C ILE A 228 -17.99 -20.59 5.43
N THR A 229 -18.12 -20.05 4.21
CA THR A 229 -19.32 -19.31 3.75
C THR A 229 -20.36 -20.18 3.02
N THR A 230 -20.17 -21.50 2.96
CA THR A 230 -21.06 -22.44 2.23
C THR A 230 -21.83 -23.42 3.13
N ASN A 231 -21.99 -23.13 4.42
CA ASN A 231 -22.96 -23.81 5.30
C ASN A 231 -23.93 -22.80 5.91
#